data_AF-A0A2J8R3A2-F1
#
_entry.id   AF-A0A2J8R3A2-F1
#
_cell.length_a   1.000
_cell.length_b   1.000
_cell.length_c   1.000
_cell.angle_alpha   90.00
_cell.angle_beta   90.00
_cell.angle_gamma   90.00
#
_symmetry.space_group_name_H-M   'P 1'
#
loop_
_entity.id
_entity.type
_entity.pdbx_description
1 polymer ?
#
loop_
_entity_poly.entity_id
_entity_poly.type
_entity_poly.pdbx_seq_one_letter_code
_entity_poly.pdbx_strand_id
1 'polypeptide(L)' 'MHDSGLLNITKVSFSDRGKYTCVASNIYGTVNNTVTLRVIFTSGDMGVYYMVVCLVAFTIVMVL' A
#
# COMPACT_ATOMS: atom_id res chain seq x y z
N MET A 1 -14.59 -23.58 13.72
CA MET A 1 -13.27 -23.45 13.10
C MET A 1 -12.91 -21.97 13.19
N HIS A 2 -11.97 -21.59 14.06
CA HIS A 2 -11.61 -20.18 14.23
C HIS A 2 -10.88 -19.71 12.97
N ASP A 3 -11.50 -18.81 12.21
CA ASP A 3 -10.74 -17.86 11.40
C ASP A 3 -9.78 -17.16 12.35
N SER A 4 -8.48 -17.37 12.20
CA SER A 4 -7.44 -16.90 13.12
C SER A 4 -7.29 -15.36 13.17
N GLY A 5 -8.23 -14.61 12.58
CA GLY A 5 -8.17 -13.15 12.48
C GLY A 5 -6.98 -12.65 11.67
N LEU A 6 -6.41 -13.50 10.82
CA LEU A 6 -5.19 -13.22 10.06
C LEU A 6 -5.52 -12.76 8.63
N LEU A 7 -4.96 -11.62 8.25
CA LEU A 7 -4.97 -11.13 6.87
C LEU A 7 -3.66 -11.55 6.18
N ASN A 8 -3.75 -12.38 5.14
CA ASN A 8 -2.59 -12.84 4.36
C ASN A 8 -2.67 -12.33 2.92
N ILE A 9 -1.66 -11.58 2.48
CA ILE A 9 -1.56 -11.00 1.12
C ILE A 9 -0.28 -11.54 0.49
N THR A 10 -0.39 -12.46 -0.48
CA THR A 10 0.78 -13.17 -1.03
C THR A 10 1.33 -12.56 -2.32
N LYS A 11 0.50 -11.92 -3.13
CA LYS A 11 0.89 -11.25 -4.39
C LYS A 11 0.67 -9.75 -4.26
N VAL A 12 1.50 -9.12 -3.43
CA VAL A 12 1.37 -7.70 -3.09
C VAL A 12 1.48 -6.84 -4.34
N SER A 13 0.48 -5.98 -4.53
CA SER A 13 0.35 -5.00 -5.60
C SER A 13 0.21 -3.60 -5.00
N PHE A 14 0.47 -2.57 -5.80
CA PHE A 14 0.35 -1.19 -5.31
C PHE A 14 -1.07 -0.80 -4.92
N SER A 15 -2.09 -1.46 -5.50
CA SER A 15 -3.50 -1.30 -5.12
C SER A 15 -3.81 -1.80 -3.71
N ASP A 16 -2.99 -2.68 -3.14
CA ASP A 16 -3.21 -3.20 -1.79
C ASP A 16 -2.86 -2.18 -0.70
N ARG A 17 -2.19 -1.07 -1.06
CA ARG A 17 -1.87 0.00 -0.11
C ARG A 17 -3.16 0.62 0.45
N GLY A 18 -3.21 0.83 1.76
CA GLY A 18 -4.39 1.39 2.37
C GLY A 18 -4.47 1.16 3.88
N LYS A 19 -5.63 1.53 4.45
CA LYS A 19 -5.92 1.28 5.86
C LYS A 19 -6.68 -0.03 5.99
N TYR A 20 -6.18 -0.90 6.86
CA TYR A 20 -6.81 -2.16 7.21
C TYR A 20 -7.27 -2.09 8.65
N THR A 21 -8.53 -2.44 8.90
CA THR A 21 -9.12 -2.40 10.24
C THR A 21 -9.50 -3.81 10.65
N CYS A 22 -8.92 -4.29 11.74
CA CYS A 22 -9.39 -5.48 12.43
C CYS A 22 -10.52 -5.09 13.38
N VAL A 23 -11.64 -5.79 13.27
CA VAL A 23 -12.84 -5.57 14.08
C VAL A 23 -13.11 -6.84 14.87
N ALA A 24 -13.01 -6.76 16.20
CA ALA A 24 -13.33 -7.86 17.10
C ALA A 24 -14.60 -7.50 17.89
N SER A 25 -15.62 -8.36 17.82
CA SER A 25 -16.92 -8.11 18.44
C SER A 25 -17.37 -9.31 19.27
N ASN A 26 -17.97 -9.02 20.43
CA ASN A 26 -18.64 -9.99 21.28
C ASN A 26 -19.92 -9.39 21.88
N ILE A 27 -20.62 -10.14 22.73
CA ILE A 27 -21.89 -9.69 23.35
C ILE A 27 -21.75 -8.44 24.25
N TYR A 28 -20.53 -8.10 24.65
CA TYR A 28 -20.24 -6.99 25.56
C TYR A 28 -19.75 -5.74 24.81
N GLY A 29 -19.41 -5.84 23.53
CA GLY A 29 -18.95 -4.69 22.76
C GLY A 29 -18.10 -5.05 21.53
N THR A 30 -17.53 -4.02 20.93
CA THR A 30 -16.69 -4.12 19.72
C THR A 30 -15.43 -3.28 19.87
N VAL A 31 -14.30 -3.82 19.44
CA VAL A 31 -12.99 -3.16 19.44
C VAL A 31 -12.44 -3.15 18.03
N ASN A 32 -11.94 -1.98 17.61
CA ASN A 32 -11.37 -1.77 16.28
C ASN A 32 -9.88 -1.42 16.40
N ASN A 33 -9.04 -2.05 15.58
CA ASN A 33 -7.63 -1.70 15.45
C ASN A 33 -7.29 -1.44 13.98
N THR A 34 -6.78 -0.25 13.68
CA THR A 34 -6.48 0.18 12.30
C THR A 34 -4.98 0.26 12.06
N VAL A 35 -4.50 -0.37 11.00
CA VAL A 35 -3.10 -0.30 10.53
C VAL A 35 -3.04 0.25 9.11
N THR A 36 -1.93 0.88 8.73
CA THR A 36 -1.73 1.37 7.36
C THR A 36 -0.71 0.49 6.65
N LEU A 37 -1.13 -0.20 5.59
CA LEU A 37 -0.26 -0.98 4.73
C LEU A 37 0.39 -0.06 3.69
N ARG A 38 1.71 0.07 3.77
CA ARG A 38 2.52 0.75 2.75
C ARG A 38 3.15 -0.29 1.84
N VAL A 39 2.90 -0.15 0.54
CA VAL A 39 3.53 -0.99 -0.50
C VAL A 39 4.61 -0.17 -1.18
N ILE A 40 5.82 -0.72 -1.27
CA ILE A 40 6.94 -0.14 -2.00
C ILE A 40 7.42 -1.13 -3.05
N PHE A 41 7.79 -0.64 -4.23
CA PHE A 41 8.50 -1.45 -5.20
C PHE A 41 9.99 -1.43 -4.89
N THR A 42 10.56 -2.59 -4.60
CA THR A 42 12.01 -2.74 -4.41
C THR A 42 12.73 -3.20 -5.68
N SER A 43 12.01 -3.40 -6.79
CA SER A 43 12.62 -3.66 -8.09
C SER A 43 13.59 -2.52 -8.41
N GLY A 44 14.87 -2.85 -8.59
CA GLY A 44 15.98 -1.88 -8.74
C GLY A 44 15.75 -0.80 -9.79
N ASP A 45 14.84 -1.04 -10.73
CA ASP A 45 14.55 -0.13 -11.84
C ASP A 45 13.45 0.91 -11.54
N MET A 46 12.62 0.72 -10.50
CA MET A 46 11.52 1.66 -10.22
C MET A 46 12.04 3.04 -9.81
N GLY A 47 13.14 3.09 -9.06
CA GLY A 47 13.81 4.36 -8.74
C GLY A 47 14.29 5.08 -10.00
N VAL A 48 14.91 4.36 -10.93
CA VAL A 48 15.38 4.90 -12.21
C VAL A 48 14.20 5.34 -13.08
N TYR A 49 13.13 4.56 -13.12
CA TYR A 49 11.90 4.89 -13.85
C TYR A 49 11.31 6.22 -13.37
N TYR A 50 11.10 6.41 -12.07
CA TYR A 50 10.57 7.67 -11.54
C TYR A 50 11.53 8.85 -11.77
N MET A 51 12.85 8.63 -11.71
CA MET A 51 13.84 9.67 -12.04
C MET A 51 13.74 10.11 -13.51
N VAL A 52 13.65 9.16 -14.44
CA VAL A 52 13.52 9.45 -15.88
C VAL A 52 12.20 10.17 -16.17
N VAL A 53 11.08 9.70 -15.61
CA VAL A 53 9.77 10.35 -15.78
C VAL A 53 9.80 11.79 -15.28
N CYS A 54 10.39 12.04 -14.11
CA CYS A 54 10.57 13.40 -13.59
C CYS A 54 11.41 14.25 -14.55
N LEU A 55 12.57 13.76 -14.99
CA LEU A 55 13.45 14.50 -15.90
C LEU A 55 12.74 14.88 -17.21
N VAL A 56 12.01 13.93 -17.81
CA VAL A 56 11.23 14.19 -19.04
C VAL A 56 10.12 15.21 -18.80
N ALA A 57 9.40 15.12 -17.69
CA ALA A 57 8.37 16.09 -17.35
C ALA A 57 8.97 17.50 -17.16
N PHE A 58 10.09 17.62 -16.45
CA PHE A 58 10.78 18.89 -16.23
C PHE A 58 11.30 19.50 -17.54
N THR A 59 11.91 18.71 -18.42
CA THR A 59 12.41 19.22 -19.70
C THR A 59 11.26 19.69 -20.60
N ILE A 60 10.15 18.95 -20.65
CA ILE A 60 8.95 19.36 -21.41
C ILE A 60 8.41 20.69 -20.88
N VAL A 61 8.28 20.83 -19.56
CA VAL A 61 7.78 22.07 -18.92
C VAL A 61 8.71 23.27 -19.15
N MET A 62 10.02 23.05 -19.29
CA MET A 62 10.99 24.13 -19.54
C MET A 62 11.09 24.55 -21.01
N VAL A 63 10.63 23.69 -21.93
CA VAL A 63 10.67 23.93 -23.39
C VAL A 63 9.34 24.51 -23.90
N LEU A 64 8.22 24.20 -23.24
CA LEU A 64 6.90 24.82 -23.47
C LEU A 64 6.82 26.22 -22.84
#